data_AF-A0A4Q9MJN6-F1
#
_entry.id   AF-A0A4Q9MJN6-F1
#
_cell.length_a   1.000
_cell.length_b   1.000
_cell.length_c   1.000
_cell.angle_alpha   90.00
_cell.angle_beta   90.00
_cell.angle_gamma   90.00
#
_symmetry.space_group_name_H-M   'P 1'
#
loop_
_entity.id
_entity.type
_entity.pdbx_description
1 polymer ?
#
loop_
_entity_poly.entity_id
_entity_poly.type
_entity_poly.pdbx_seq_one_letter_code
_entity_poly.pdbx_strand_id
1 'polypeptide(L)'
;MANSSLDKYHTTFSESGLIQAVVMARPRRHLILCALVPIKAEGYTAWHPGLTTKPLPRQYTSLASQPHPHPHVTSSHRRFQNPPSTERACAPEWSYALPSVVRRRRIQTDSLPPSAHQEILNGQRLRRPKSPVLTIYQPQLTWVGSILSRFTGTGLAVLLYGSALVYLVAPDTFSSAQVIDFISTLPDAVKYAGKVVLATPFAYHSLCGVRHIAWDVGKFLSLRGAYGTGYAVIAGTVISTVVMVLR
;
A
#
# COMPACT_ATOMS: atom_id res chain seq x y z
N MET A 1 2.14 -52.15 -42.31
CA MET A 1 3.33 -52.66 -41.58
C MET A 1 3.40 -51.83 -40.29
N ALA A 2 3.02 -52.29 -39.10
CA ALA A 2 3.33 -53.57 -38.41
C ALA A 2 4.86 -53.75 -38.28
N ASN A 3 5.51 -54.08 -37.15
CA ASN A 3 5.12 -54.50 -35.78
C ASN A 3 6.34 -54.28 -34.82
N SER A 4 6.38 -54.46 -33.48
CA SER A 4 5.41 -54.73 -32.38
C SER A 4 6.11 -54.61 -30.99
N SER A 5 5.36 -54.78 -29.88
CA SER A 5 5.80 -55.05 -28.48
C SER A 5 6.33 -53.88 -27.61
N LEU A 6 5.79 -53.58 -26.41
CA LEU A 6 5.48 -54.39 -25.19
C LEU A 6 6.76 -54.79 -24.42
N ASP A 7 6.88 -54.70 -23.08
CA ASP A 7 5.89 -54.78 -21.98
C ASP A 7 6.24 -53.91 -20.76
N LYS A 8 5.24 -53.54 -19.94
CA LYS A 8 4.99 -54.17 -18.61
C LYS A 8 3.91 -53.44 -17.81
N TYR A 9 2.80 -54.13 -17.55
CA TYR A 9 1.83 -53.80 -16.51
C TYR A 9 2.24 -54.44 -15.18
N HIS A 10 1.89 -53.81 -14.07
CA HIS A 10 1.55 -54.53 -12.84
C HIS A 10 0.31 -53.89 -12.19
N THR A 11 -0.73 -54.71 -12.06
CA THR A 11 -1.97 -54.41 -11.35
C THR A 11 -1.91 -54.93 -9.93
N THR A 12 -2.41 -54.16 -8.96
CA THR A 12 -3.12 -54.71 -7.81
C THR A 12 -4.42 -53.95 -7.59
N PHE A 13 -5.44 -54.71 -7.22
CA PHE A 13 -6.84 -54.32 -7.12
C PHE A 13 -7.27 -54.61 -5.68
N SER A 14 -8.03 -53.69 -5.07
CA SER A 14 -8.69 -53.94 -3.79
C SER A 14 -10.01 -53.20 -3.73
N GLU A 15 -11.04 -53.89 -3.26
CA GLU A 15 -12.43 -53.54 -3.46
C GLU A 15 -13.00 -52.73 -2.30
N SER A 16 -13.76 -51.68 -2.62
CA SER A 16 -14.96 -51.29 -1.88
C SER A 16 -15.70 -50.25 -2.72
N GLY A 17 -16.57 -50.73 -3.59
CA GLY A 17 -17.33 -49.85 -4.47
C GLY A 17 -18.46 -49.14 -3.74
N LEU A 18 -18.74 -47.90 -4.15
CA LEU A 18 -20.11 -47.42 -4.27
C LEU A 18 -20.22 -46.42 -5.42
N ILE A 19 -20.83 -46.92 -6.50
CA ILE A 19 -21.27 -46.13 -7.65
C ILE A 19 -22.40 -45.20 -7.19
N GLN A 20 -22.41 -43.94 -7.62
CA GLN A 20 -23.60 -43.24 -8.15
C GLN A 20 -23.18 -41.84 -8.65
N ALA A 21 -23.10 -41.69 -9.97
CA ALA A 21 -23.15 -40.38 -10.61
C ALA A 21 -24.62 -40.08 -10.94
N VAL A 22 -25.20 -39.04 -10.32
CA VAL A 22 -26.59 -38.64 -10.60
C VAL A 22 -26.63 -37.24 -11.18
N VAL A 23 -27.25 -37.16 -12.36
CA VAL A 23 -27.50 -35.97 -13.18
C VAL A 23 -28.63 -35.11 -12.57
N MET A 24 -28.65 -33.84 -12.97
CA MET A 24 -29.64 -32.79 -12.63
C MET A 24 -31.06 -33.25 -12.22
N ALA A 25 -31.59 -32.63 -11.16
CA ALA A 25 -33.01 -32.32 -11.05
C ALA A 25 -33.24 -30.99 -10.29
N ARG A 26 -33.97 -30.06 -10.93
CA ARG A 26 -34.76 -28.99 -10.26
C ARG A 26 -36.23 -29.37 -10.46
N PRO A 27 -37.11 -29.19 -9.45
CA PRO A 27 -38.06 -28.06 -9.56
C PRO A 27 -38.51 -27.39 -8.24
N ARG A 28 -38.89 -26.09 -8.37
CA ARG A 28 -40.04 -25.32 -7.80
C ARG A 28 -40.84 -25.94 -6.62
N ARG A 29 -41.39 -25.22 -5.61
CA ARG A 29 -41.51 -23.80 -5.12
C ARG A 29 -41.96 -23.95 -3.62
N HIS A 30 -41.71 -23.06 -2.65
CA HIS A 30 -42.33 -21.73 -2.37
C HIS A 30 -41.56 -21.12 -1.16
N LEU A 31 -41.05 -19.87 -1.23
CA LEU A 31 -41.58 -18.68 -0.50
C LEU A 31 -41.78 -18.93 1.01
N ILE A 32 -40.88 -18.50 1.91
CA ILE A 32 -40.75 -17.13 2.49
C ILE A 32 -39.53 -17.17 3.46
N LEU A 33 -38.73 -16.13 3.74
CA LEU A 33 -38.69 -14.71 3.34
C LEU A 33 -37.27 -14.33 2.82
N CYS A 34 -36.70 -13.18 3.21
CA CYS A 34 -35.35 -12.72 2.84
C CYS A 34 -34.61 -12.03 4.00
N ALA A 35 -33.30 -12.28 4.09
CA ALA A 35 -32.29 -11.32 4.59
C ALA A 35 -30.98 -11.45 3.79
N LEU A 36 -31.07 -11.73 2.49
CA LEU A 36 -29.93 -11.64 1.57
C LEU A 36 -29.71 -10.17 1.23
N VAL A 37 -28.63 -9.58 1.75
CA VAL A 37 -28.11 -8.31 1.25
C VAL A 37 -27.78 -8.51 -0.23
N PRO A 38 -28.38 -7.77 -1.17
CA PRO A 38 -28.05 -7.90 -2.57
C PRO A 38 -26.63 -7.37 -2.78
N ILE A 39 -25.67 -8.27 -3.01
CA ILE A 39 -24.36 -7.91 -3.56
C ILE A 39 -24.61 -7.46 -4.99
N LYS A 40 -24.92 -6.18 -5.14
CA LYS A 40 -25.04 -5.53 -6.44
C LYS A 40 -23.65 -5.49 -7.04
N ALA A 41 -23.39 -6.42 -7.95
CA ALA A 41 -22.26 -6.33 -8.87
C ALA A 41 -22.53 -5.19 -9.86
N GLU A 42 -22.52 -3.95 -9.35
CA GLU A 42 -22.39 -2.78 -10.20
C GLU A 42 -21.10 -2.92 -11.00
N GLY A 43 -21.26 -2.89 -12.32
CA GLY A 43 -20.18 -3.20 -13.22
C GLY A 43 -19.00 -2.25 -12.99
N TYR A 44 -17.80 -2.77 -13.22
CA TYR A 44 -16.68 -1.93 -13.64
C TYR A 44 -17.04 -1.35 -15.02
N THR A 45 -17.86 -0.30 -15.00
CA THR A 45 -18.26 0.45 -16.18
C THR A 45 -17.03 1.05 -16.83
N ALA A 46 -17.13 1.24 -18.14
CA ALA A 46 -15.99 1.54 -19.00
C ALA A 46 -15.10 2.67 -18.49
N TRP A 47 -13.81 2.54 -18.80
CA TRP A 47 -12.90 3.69 -18.92
C TRP A 47 -13.61 4.82 -19.68
N HIS A 48 -13.85 5.96 -19.02
CA HIS A 48 -14.35 7.16 -19.69
C HIS A 48 -13.19 7.82 -20.45
N PRO A 49 -13.19 7.88 -21.79
CA PRO A 49 -12.23 8.67 -22.55
C PRO A 49 -12.66 10.16 -22.50
N GLY A 50 -12.58 10.76 -21.32
CA GLY A 50 -13.24 12.04 -21.05
C GLY A 50 -12.69 12.84 -19.87
N LEU A 51 -11.50 12.50 -19.36
CA LEU A 51 -10.78 13.41 -18.46
C LEU A 51 -10.19 14.56 -19.27
N THR A 52 -10.95 15.64 -19.39
CA THR A 52 -10.41 16.94 -19.81
C THR A 52 -9.25 17.26 -18.87
N THR A 53 -8.03 17.32 -19.39
CA THR A 53 -6.86 17.70 -18.60
C THR A 53 -6.98 19.17 -18.23
N LYS A 54 -7.63 19.47 -17.10
CA LYS A 54 -7.53 20.80 -16.48
C LYS A 54 -6.03 21.08 -16.33
N PRO A 55 -5.48 22.10 -17.00
CA PRO A 55 -4.06 22.35 -16.94
C PRO A 55 -3.69 22.64 -15.47
N LEU A 56 -2.76 21.86 -14.93
CA LEU A 56 -2.25 22.08 -13.58
C LEU A 56 -1.75 23.53 -13.47
N PRO A 57 -2.03 24.24 -12.36
CA PRO A 57 -1.63 25.62 -12.22
C PRO A 57 -0.11 25.76 -12.42
N ARG A 58 0.27 26.76 -13.22
CA ARG A 58 1.62 26.99 -13.78
C ARG A 58 2.66 27.44 -12.75
N GLN A 59 2.53 27.01 -11.50
CA GLN A 59 3.37 27.43 -10.37
C GLN A 59 4.54 26.46 -10.11
N TYR A 60 4.39 25.16 -10.37
CA TYR A 60 5.45 24.17 -10.10
C TYR A 60 6.65 24.22 -11.06
N THR A 61 6.51 24.80 -12.26
CA THR A 61 7.62 24.95 -13.22
C THR A 61 8.56 26.11 -12.92
N SER A 62 8.25 27.00 -11.95
CA SER A 62 9.08 28.18 -11.67
C SER A 62 10.26 27.91 -10.74
N LEU A 63 10.13 27.01 -9.76
CA LEU A 63 11.14 26.87 -8.69
C LEU A 63 12.44 26.19 -9.10
N ALA A 64 12.45 25.47 -10.22
CA ALA A 64 13.64 24.78 -10.75
C ALA A 64 14.64 25.71 -11.47
N SER A 65 14.37 27.02 -11.52
CA SER A 65 15.10 27.99 -12.35
C SER A 65 15.76 29.14 -11.58
N GLN A 66 15.87 29.03 -10.25
CA GLN A 66 16.59 30.03 -9.44
C GLN A 66 18.11 29.95 -9.69
N PRO A 67 18.77 30.99 -10.24
CA PRO A 67 20.22 31.01 -10.37
C PRO A 67 20.83 31.22 -8.98
N HIS A 68 21.56 30.23 -8.47
CA HIS A 68 22.31 30.39 -7.23
C HIS A 68 23.63 31.15 -7.48
N PRO A 69 24.07 32.00 -6.53
CA PRO A 69 25.30 32.77 -6.70
C PRO A 69 26.53 31.86 -6.71
N HIS A 70 27.33 31.99 -7.77
CA HIS A 70 28.69 31.46 -7.78
C HIS A 70 29.58 32.34 -6.90
N PRO A 71 30.64 31.80 -6.26
CA PRO A 71 31.62 32.62 -5.55
C PRO A 71 32.24 33.65 -6.51
N HIS A 72 32.29 34.91 -6.07
CA HIS A 72 32.69 36.03 -6.91
C HIS A 72 34.18 35.99 -7.27
N VAL A 73 34.48 35.57 -8.51
CA VAL A 73 35.76 35.91 -9.14
C VAL A 73 35.63 37.32 -9.74
N THR A 74 36.20 38.30 -9.05
CA THR A 74 36.23 39.69 -9.50
C THR A 74 37.15 39.85 -10.71
N SER A 75 36.59 40.13 -11.88
CA SER A 75 37.32 40.76 -12.99
C SER A 75 36.69 42.11 -13.32
N SER A 76 37.52 43.15 -13.33
CA SER A 76 37.08 44.55 -13.31
C SER A 76 36.76 45.08 -14.72
N HIS A 77 35.59 45.72 -14.81
CA HIS A 77 35.19 46.74 -15.77
C HIS A 77 35.90 46.82 -17.14
N ARG A 78 35.24 46.32 -18.20
CA ARG A 78 35.35 46.94 -19.53
C ARG A 78 34.19 47.94 -19.70
N ARG A 79 34.49 49.23 -19.51
CA ARG A 79 33.52 50.33 -19.63
C ARG A 79 33.17 50.55 -21.11
N PHE A 80 32.01 50.07 -21.55
CA PHE A 80 31.44 50.51 -22.81
C PHE A 80 30.93 51.95 -22.65
N GLN A 81 31.47 52.85 -23.47
CA GLN A 81 30.93 54.21 -23.65
C GLN A 81 29.75 54.12 -24.62
N ASN A 82 28.62 54.70 -24.26
CA ASN A 82 27.49 54.84 -25.19
C ASN A 82 27.81 55.96 -26.20
N PRO A 83 27.56 55.77 -27.51
CA PRO A 83 27.59 56.87 -28.47
C PRO A 83 26.42 57.84 -28.22
N PRO A 84 26.52 59.12 -28.66
CA PRO A 84 25.53 60.14 -28.38
C PRO A 84 24.22 59.92 -29.16
N SER A 85 23.15 60.54 -28.65
CA SER A 85 21.81 60.50 -29.24
C SER A 85 21.71 61.36 -30.50
N THR A 86 21.59 60.71 -31.67
CA THR A 86 21.23 61.39 -32.93
C THR A 86 19.86 60.93 -33.41
N GLU A 87 18.92 61.86 -33.34
CA GLU A 87 17.80 62.12 -34.25
C GLU A 87 16.84 60.99 -34.70
N ARG A 88 15.55 61.32 -34.63
CA ARG A 88 14.45 60.47 -35.09
C ARG A 88 14.34 60.55 -36.61
N ALA A 89 14.68 59.49 -37.32
CA ALA A 89 14.29 59.31 -38.72
C ALA A 89 13.13 58.32 -38.80
N CYS A 90 12.02 58.75 -39.41
CA CYS A 90 10.88 57.89 -39.70
C CYS A 90 11.27 56.90 -40.82
N ALA A 91 11.14 55.60 -40.57
CA ALA A 91 11.41 54.54 -41.55
C ALA A 91 10.18 53.61 -41.68
N PRO A 92 9.88 53.10 -42.89
CA PRO A 92 8.56 52.59 -43.23
C PRO A 92 8.20 51.23 -42.63
N GLU A 93 6.90 51.02 -42.47
CA GLU A 93 6.26 49.87 -41.82
C GLU A 93 6.27 48.61 -42.70
N TRP A 94 7.44 47.99 -42.82
CA TRP A 94 7.58 46.65 -43.40
C TRP A 94 8.78 45.94 -42.75
N SER A 95 8.66 45.73 -41.43
CA SER A 95 9.67 45.02 -40.64
C SER A 95 9.87 43.61 -41.18
N TYR A 96 10.91 43.42 -42.00
CA TYR A 96 11.48 42.11 -42.26
C TYR A 96 11.66 41.40 -40.91
N ALA A 97 11.02 40.25 -40.76
CA ALA A 97 11.18 39.45 -39.55
C ALA A 97 12.67 39.06 -39.43
N LEU A 98 13.38 39.73 -38.51
CA LEU A 98 14.76 39.40 -38.19
C LEU A 98 14.81 37.89 -37.89
N PRO A 99 15.74 37.13 -38.50
CA PRO A 99 15.88 35.72 -38.17
C PRO A 99 16.10 35.64 -36.67
N SER A 100 15.25 34.89 -35.97
CA SER A 100 15.30 34.77 -34.53
C SER A 100 16.72 34.32 -34.16
N VAL A 101 17.47 35.21 -33.50
CA VAL A 101 18.86 34.94 -33.15
C VAL A 101 18.82 33.82 -32.11
N VAL A 102 18.95 32.58 -32.60
CA VAL A 102 19.04 31.39 -31.78
C VAL A 102 20.34 31.51 -31.00
N ARG A 103 20.23 32.14 -29.83
CA ARG A 103 21.31 32.32 -28.86
C ARG A 103 21.79 30.93 -28.46
N ARG A 104 22.77 30.40 -29.20
CA ARG A 104 23.43 29.14 -28.87
C ARG A 104 23.97 29.30 -27.46
N ARG A 105 23.32 28.66 -26.50
CA ARG A 105 23.89 28.54 -25.15
C ARG A 105 25.15 27.72 -25.34
N ARG A 106 26.31 28.36 -25.25
CA ARG A 106 27.58 27.66 -25.08
C ARG A 106 27.50 26.98 -23.71
N ILE A 107 27.08 25.72 -23.70
CA ILE A 107 27.07 24.89 -22.51
C ILE A 107 28.54 24.62 -22.22
N GLN A 108 29.08 25.30 -21.23
CA GLN A 108 30.43 25.07 -20.72
C GLN A 108 30.35 23.97 -19.68
N THR A 109 31.11 22.89 -19.89
CA THR A 109 31.16 21.74 -19.00
C THR A 109 32.52 21.70 -18.32
N ASP A 110 32.59 22.15 -17.08
CA ASP A 110 33.82 22.06 -16.29
C ASP A 110 33.99 20.63 -15.75
N SER A 111 35.20 20.07 -15.89
CA SER A 111 35.53 18.73 -15.39
C SER A 111 35.72 18.75 -13.87
N LEU A 112 34.69 18.33 -13.13
CA LEU A 112 34.75 18.23 -11.67
C LEU A 112 35.50 16.96 -11.20
N PRO A 113 36.22 17.02 -10.07
CA PRO A 113 36.80 15.81 -9.46
C PRO A 113 35.69 14.85 -8.98
N PRO A 114 35.95 13.53 -8.90
CA PRO A 114 34.93 12.53 -8.55
C PRO A 114 34.23 12.77 -7.19
N SER A 115 34.91 13.38 -6.22
CA SER A 115 34.36 13.75 -4.92
C SER A 115 33.27 14.82 -5.01
N ALA A 116 33.53 15.92 -5.73
CA ALA A 116 32.58 17.01 -5.94
C ALA A 116 31.30 16.56 -6.67
N HIS A 117 31.42 15.57 -7.56
CA HIS A 117 30.26 14.96 -8.21
C HIS A 117 29.29 14.30 -7.20
N GLN A 118 29.81 13.56 -6.22
CA GLN A 118 28.98 12.91 -5.19
C GLN A 118 28.28 13.93 -4.30
N GLU A 119 28.97 15.00 -3.90
CA GLU A 119 28.40 16.09 -3.11
C GLU A 119 27.22 16.76 -3.82
N ILE A 120 27.39 17.11 -5.10
CA ILE A 120 26.33 17.70 -5.93
C ILE A 120 25.14 16.75 -6.08
N LEU A 121 25.38 15.45 -6.34
CA LEU A 121 24.30 14.47 -6.41
C LEU A 121 23.54 14.33 -5.09
N ASN A 122 24.24 14.38 -3.95
CA ASN A 122 23.61 14.33 -2.63
C ASN A 122 22.79 15.60 -2.35
N GLY A 123 23.33 16.78 -2.63
CA GLY A 123 22.61 18.06 -2.55
C GLY A 123 21.36 18.10 -3.43
N GLN A 124 21.41 17.50 -4.63
CA GLN A 124 20.25 17.34 -5.50
C GLN A 124 19.24 16.33 -4.95
N ARG A 125 19.68 15.18 -4.42
CA ARG A 125 18.80 14.14 -3.82
C ARG A 125 17.98 14.71 -2.66
N LEU A 126 18.58 15.51 -1.79
CA LEU A 126 17.91 16.17 -0.67
C LEU A 126 16.81 17.15 -1.11
N ARG A 127 16.97 17.77 -2.30
CA ARG A 127 16.01 18.74 -2.86
C ARG A 127 14.91 18.11 -3.72
N ARG A 128 14.93 16.79 -3.96
CA ARG A 128 13.86 16.12 -4.73
C ARG A 128 12.63 15.93 -3.84
N PRO A 129 11.47 16.51 -4.18
CA PRO A 129 10.24 16.23 -3.42
C PRO A 129 9.89 14.76 -3.55
N LYS A 130 9.58 14.11 -2.43
CA LYS A 130 9.00 12.76 -2.43
C LYS A 130 7.55 12.88 -2.91
N SER A 131 7.13 11.99 -3.80
CA SER A 131 5.71 11.87 -4.16
C SER A 131 4.89 11.53 -2.90
N PRO A 132 3.67 12.08 -2.76
CA PRO A 132 2.76 11.61 -1.72
C PRO A 132 2.48 10.13 -1.95
N VAL A 133 2.60 9.33 -0.89
CA VAL A 133 2.38 7.88 -0.91
C VAL A 133 1.04 7.55 -0.25
N LEU A 134 1.02 7.33 1.07
CA LEU A 134 -0.18 6.87 1.78
C LEU A 134 -1.36 7.86 1.76
N THR A 135 -1.10 9.15 1.56
CA THR A 135 -2.14 10.20 1.59
C THR A 135 -3.01 10.28 0.33
N ILE A 136 -2.60 9.64 -0.77
CA ILE A 136 -3.34 9.67 -2.06
C ILE A 136 -3.90 8.31 -2.49
N TYR A 137 -3.51 7.21 -1.83
CA TYR A 137 -4.00 5.88 -2.17
C TYR A 137 -5.37 5.60 -1.54
N GLN A 138 -6.27 5.07 -2.35
CA GLN A 138 -7.57 4.58 -1.87
C GLN A 138 -7.38 3.43 -0.86
N PRO A 139 -8.12 3.43 0.27
CA PRO A 139 -8.13 2.31 1.20
C PRO A 139 -8.69 1.05 0.54
N GLN A 140 -7.94 -0.04 0.63
CA GLN A 140 -8.29 -1.36 0.09
C GLN A 140 -8.13 -2.41 1.18
N LEU A 141 -9.01 -3.42 1.18
CA LEU A 141 -9.04 -4.50 2.16
C LEU A 141 -7.69 -5.22 2.32
N THR A 142 -6.94 -5.36 1.22
CA THR A 142 -5.63 -6.01 1.14
C THR A 142 -4.58 -5.31 2.01
N TRP A 143 -4.31 -4.03 1.76
CA TRP A 143 -3.27 -3.29 2.48
C TRP A 143 -3.70 -2.88 3.88
N VAL A 144 -4.98 -2.50 4.07
CA VAL A 144 -5.53 -2.18 5.39
C VAL A 144 -5.47 -3.40 6.30
N GLY A 145 -5.89 -4.58 5.81
CA GLY A 145 -5.79 -5.82 6.58
C GLY A 145 -4.35 -6.24 6.90
N SER A 146 -3.40 -5.97 5.99
CA SER A 146 -1.97 -6.20 6.25
C SER A 146 -1.41 -5.27 7.34
N ILE A 147 -1.86 -4.01 7.39
CA ILE A 147 -1.48 -3.07 8.46
C ILE A 147 -2.10 -3.47 9.80
N LEU A 148 -3.40 -3.81 9.83
CA LEU A 148 -4.07 -4.32 11.04
C LEU A 148 -3.36 -5.56 11.59
N SER A 149 -2.92 -6.48 10.73
CA SER A 149 -2.20 -7.70 11.16
C SER A 149 -0.86 -7.39 11.82
N ARG A 150 -0.20 -6.28 11.47
CA ARG A 150 1.01 -5.81 12.16
C ARG A 150 0.67 -5.21 13.52
N PHE A 151 -0.32 -4.31 13.57
CA PHE A 151 -0.74 -3.70 14.84
C PHE A 151 -1.23 -4.72 15.87
N THR A 152 -2.04 -5.72 15.47
CA THR A 152 -2.47 -6.77 16.40
C THR A 152 -1.30 -7.64 16.86
N GLY A 153 -0.37 -7.98 15.95
CA GLY A 153 0.83 -8.76 16.30
C GLY A 153 1.75 -8.02 17.28
N THR A 154 2.07 -6.75 16.99
CA THR A 154 2.87 -5.91 17.89
C THR A 154 2.17 -5.70 19.23
N GLY A 155 0.85 -5.46 19.24
CA GLY A 155 0.08 -5.29 20.48
C GLY A 155 0.11 -6.55 21.37
N LEU A 156 -0.09 -7.73 20.77
CA LEU A 156 0.00 -9.01 21.49
C LEU A 156 1.43 -9.30 21.98
N ALA A 157 2.46 -8.99 21.19
CA ALA A 157 3.85 -9.16 21.61
C ALA A 157 4.22 -8.22 22.77
N VAL A 158 3.83 -6.94 22.70
CA VAL A 158 4.04 -5.97 23.78
C VAL A 158 3.30 -6.39 25.05
N LEU A 159 2.06 -6.90 24.93
CA LEU A 159 1.31 -7.42 26.08
C LEU A 159 2.01 -8.64 26.70
N LEU A 160 2.43 -9.61 25.89
CA LEU A 160 3.10 -10.82 26.36
C LEU A 160 4.42 -10.50 27.06
N TYR A 161 5.34 -9.81 26.39
CA TYR A 161 6.63 -9.45 26.98
C TYR A 161 6.49 -8.45 28.15
N GLY A 162 5.54 -7.51 28.06
CA GLY A 162 5.24 -6.57 29.15
C GLY A 162 4.77 -7.29 30.41
N SER A 163 3.81 -8.21 30.28
CA SER A 163 3.31 -9.01 31.42
C SER A 163 4.41 -9.88 32.05
N ALA A 164 5.26 -10.51 31.23
CA ALA A 164 6.39 -11.32 31.71
C ALA A 164 7.43 -10.47 32.47
N LEU A 165 7.76 -9.27 31.96
CA LEU A 165 8.70 -8.36 32.62
C LEU A 165 8.13 -7.80 33.93
N VAL A 166 6.86 -7.42 33.97
CA VAL A 166 6.19 -6.94 35.20
C VAL A 166 6.17 -8.03 36.27
N TYR A 167 5.84 -9.27 35.90
CA TYR A 167 5.85 -10.42 36.82
C TYR A 167 7.26 -10.73 37.35
N LEU A 168 8.29 -10.57 36.52
CA LEU A 168 9.70 -10.78 36.91
C LEU A 168 10.22 -9.68 37.86
N VAL A 169 9.85 -8.42 37.62
CA VAL A 169 10.38 -7.26 38.37
C VAL A 169 9.63 -7.03 39.69
N ALA A 170 8.34 -7.35 39.76
CA ALA A 170 7.50 -6.99 40.91
C ALA A 170 6.54 -8.13 41.37
N PRO A 171 7.06 -9.35 41.64
CA PRO A 171 6.26 -10.56 41.85
C PRO A 171 5.26 -10.45 43.01
N ASP A 172 5.62 -9.74 44.09
CA ASP A 172 4.76 -9.57 45.29
C ASP A 172 3.61 -8.56 45.10
N THR A 173 3.64 -7.78 44.02
CA THR A 173 2.63 -6.76 43.69
C THR A 173 1.79 -7.11 42.46
N PHE A 174 2.32 -7.95 41.58
CA PHE A 174 1.65 -8.50 40.41
C PHE A 174 1.50 -10.03 40.52
N SER A 175 1.28 -10.53 41.74
CA SER A 175 0.96 -11.95 41.93
C SER A 175 -0.38 -12.29 41.28
N SER A 176 -0.51 -13.52 40.78
CA SER A 176 -1.74 -13.98 40.12
C SER A 176 -2.98 -13.83 41.01
N ALA A 177 -2.82 -13.95 42.34
CA ALA A 177 -3.90 -13.76 43.31
C ALA A 177 -4.41 -12.30 43.34
N GLN A 178 -3.51 -11.31 43.42
CA GLN A 178 -3.88 -9.89 43.42
C GLN A 178 -4.52 -9.47 42.10
N VAL A 179 -4.01 -9.99 40.97
CA VAL A 179 -4.59 -9.70 39.63
C VAL A 179 -6.01 -10.28 39.51
N ILE A 180 -6.24 -11.50 39.99
CA ILE A 180 -7.58 -12.11 40.00
C ILE A 180 -8.53 -11.34 40.93
N ASP A 181 -8.09 -10.99 42.13
CA ASP A 181 -8.88 -10.23 43.11
C ASP A 181 -9.30 -8.87 42.54
N PHE A 182 -8.35 -8.09 42.02
CA PHE A 182 -8.62 -6.82 41.34
C PHE A 182 -9.62 -6.99 40.18
N ILE A 183 -9.42 -7.99 39.31
CA ILE A 183 -10.34 -8.28 38.20
C ILE A 183 -11.73 -8.70 38.70
N SER A 184 -11.83 -9.37 39.85
CA SER A 184 -13.11 -9.80 40.41
C SER A 184 -14.00 -8.60 40.81
N THR A 185 -13.39 -7.55 41.39
CA THR A 185 -14.09 -6.33 41.84
C THR A 185 -14.62 -5.44 40.72
N LEU A 186 -14.10 -5.59 39.49
CA LEU A 186 -14.49 -4.75 38.35
C LEU A 186 -15.93 -5.04 37.89
N PRO A 187 -16.70 -4.05 37.39
CA PRO A 187 -18.03 -4.28 36.84
C PRO A 187 -18.00 -5.22 35.65
N ASP A 188 -19.03 -6.06 35.48
CA ASP A 188 -19.05 -7.08 34.43
C ASP A 188 -18.94 -6.50 33.01
N ALA A 189 -19.49 -5.30 32.78
CA ALA A 189 -19.31 -4.57 31.52
C ALA A 189 -17.82 -4.32 31.20
N VAL A 190 -16.99 -4.02 32.21
CA VAL A 190 -15.53 -3.83 32.04
C VAL A 190 -14.84 -5.17 31.81
N LYS A 191 -15.25 -6.23 32.52
CA LYS A 191 -14.75 -7.60 32.30
C LYS A 191 -15.00 -8.06 30.86
N TYR A 192 -16.22 -7.89 30.34
CA TYR A 192 -16.58 -8.21 28.95
C TYR A 192 -15.84 -7.33 27.93
N ALA A 193 -15.72 -6.02 28.18
CA ALA A 193 -14.93 -5.13 27.32
C ALA A 193 -13.46 -5.56 27.27
N GLY A 194 -12.87 -5.91 28.41
CA GLY A 194 -11.51 -6.48 28.49
C GLY A 194 -11.36 -7.78 27.71
N LYS A 195 -12.30 -8.73 27.86
CA LYS A 195 -12.33 -9.96 27.04
C LYS A 195 -12.36 -9.63 25.54
N VAL A 196 -13.20 -8.70 25.09
CA VAL A 196 -13.30 -8.31 23.67
C VAL A 196 -11.99 -7.69 23.16
N VAL A 197 -11.40 -6.76 23.93
CA VAL A 197 -10.15 -6.06 23.57
C VAL A 197 -8.96 -7.02 23.47
N LEU A 198 -8.95 -8.12 24.24
CA LEU A 198 -7.91 -9.15 24.17
C LEU A 198 -8.20 -10.23 23.10
N ALA A 199 -9.45 -10.70 23.00
CA ALA A 199 -9.83 -11.77 22.08
C ALA A 199 -9.82 -11.32 20.61
N THR A 200 -10.26 -10.10 20.31
CA THR A 200 -10.32 -9.57 18.93
C THR A 200 -8.94 -9.54 18.23
N PRO A 201 -7.89 -8.91 18.79
CA PRO A 201 -6.57 -8.89 18.14
C PRO A 201 -5.96 -10.29 18.07
N PHE A 202 -6.17 -11.15 19.07
CA PHE A 202 -5.70 -12.53 19.07
C PHE A 202 -6.32 -13.33 17.92
N ALA A 203 -7.66 -13.39 17.84
CA ALA A 203 -8.37 -14.07 16.77
C ALA A 203 -8.00 -13.51 15.38
N TYR A 204 -7.95 -12.18 15.23
CA TYR A 204 -7.58 -11.54 13.97
C TYR A 204 -6.15 -11.87 13.54
N HIS A 205 -5.18 -11.79 14.46
CA HIS A 205 -3.78 -12.06 14.16
C HIS A 205 -3.56 -13.53 13.80
N SER A 206 -4.14 -14.46 14.55
CA SER A 206 -4.04 -15.90 14.27
C SER A 206 -4.63 -16.27 12.90
N LEU A 207 -5.84 -15.78 12.59
CA LEU A 207 -6.49 -16.05 11.30
C LEU A 207 -5.78 -15.34 10.13
N CYS A 208 -5.24 -14.13 10.35
CA CYS A 208 -4.35 -13.49 9.39
C CYS A 208 -3.07 -14.30 9.18
N GLY A 209 -2.47 -14.87 10.23
CA GLY A 209 -1.28 -15.71 10.15
C GLY A 209 -1.52 -16.92 9.24
N VAL A 210 -2.61 -17.66 9.46
CA VAL A 210 -3.04 -18.77 8.59
C VAL A 210 -3.24 -18.31 7.13
N ARG A 211 -3.83 -17.13 6.92
CA ARG A 211 -3.99 -16.56 5.56
C ARG A 211 -2.65 -16.24 4.89
N HIS A 212 -1.69 -15.66 5.60
CA HIS A 212 -0.37 -15.36 5.04
C HIS A 212 0.42 -16.64 4.75
N ILE A 213 0.41 -17.65 5.64
CA ILE A 213 1.00 -18.97 5.37
C ILE A 213 0.39 -19.61 4.11
N ALA A 214 -0.93 -19.48 3.92
CA ALA A 214 -1.57 -19.95 2.69
C ALA A 214 -1.08 -19.20 1.44
N TRP A 215 -0.80 -17.89 1.54
CA TRP A 215 -0.19 -17.10 0.46
C TRP A 215 1.27 -17.50 0.19
N ASP A 216 2.05 -17.78 1.23
CA ASP A 216 3.46 -18.21 1.14
C ASP A 216 3.58 -19.59 0.45
N VAL A 217 2.59 -20.48 0.65
CA VAL A 217 2.45 -21.77 -0.07
C VAL A 217 1.75 -21.59 -1.44
N GLY A 218 1.61 -20.36 -1.93
CA GLY A 218 1.11 -20.05 -3.28
C GLY A 218 -0.41 -20.18 -3.48
N LYS A 219 -1.20 -20.28 -2.40
CA LYS A 219 -2.68 -20.33 -2.49
C LYS A 219 -3.28 -18.92 -2.45
N PHE A 220 -4.48 -18.78 -3.02
CA PHE A 220 -5.29 -17.55 -2.96
C PHE A 220 -4.67 -16.25 -3.50
N LEU A 221 -3.59 -16.32 -4.29
CA LEU A 221 -2.89 -15.16 -4.87
C LEU A 221 -3.68 -14.41 -5.96
N SER A 222 -4.82 -14.92 -6.41
CA SER A 222 -5.71 -14.19 -7.34
C SER A 222 -6.48 -13.09 -6.59
N LEU A 223 -6.87 -12.02 -7.28
CA LEU A 223 -7.63 -10.91 -6.66
C LEU A 223 -8.90 -11.40 -5.94
N ARG A 224 -9.63 -12.35 -6.54
CA ARG A 224 -10.81 -12.99 -5.92
C ARG A 224 -10.43 -13.80 -4.66
N GLY A 225 -9.31 -14.52 -4.70
CA GLY A 225 -8.79 -15.26 -3.54
C GLY A 225 -8.37 -14.35 -2.39
N ALA A 226 -7.64 -13.27 -2.68
CA ALA A 226 -7.19 -12.30 -1.69
C ALA A 226 -8.36 -11.59 -0.99
N TYR A 227 -9.39 -11.16 -1.74
CA TYR A 227 -10.59 -10.56 -1.15
C TYR A 227 -11.46 -11.60 -0.42
N GLY A 228 -11.67 -12.79 -0.98
CA GLY A 228 -12.46 -13.86 -0.35
C GLY A 228 -11.85 -14.31 0.99
N THR A 229 -10.54 -14.55 1.03
CA THR A 229 -9.83 -14.84 2.28
C THR A 229 -9.74 -13.63 3.21
N GLY A 230 -9.75 -12.40 2.68
CA GLY A 230 -9.90 -11.17 3.45
C GLY A 230 -11.20 -11.13 4.26
N TYR A 231 -12.35 -11.34 3.61
CA TYR A 231 -13.65 -11.39 4.27
C TYR A 231 -13.81 -12.61 5.19
N ALA A 232 -13.27 -13.77 4.81
CA ALA A 232 -13.27 -14.96 5.66
C ALA A 232 -12.54 -14.74 6.99
N VAL A 233 -11.39 -14.03 6.98
CA VAL A 233 -10.68 -13.65 8.22
C VAL A 233 -11.52 -12.69 9.07
N ILE A 234 -12.19 -11.69 8.48
CA ILE A 234 -13.05 -10.76 9.24
C ILE A 234 -14.21 -11.52 9.89
N ALA A 235 -14.93 -12.34 9.13
CA ALA A 235 -16.04 -13.14 9.66
C ALA A 235 -15.58 -14.11 10.76
N GLY A 236 -14.47 -14.84 10.52
CA GLY A 236 -13.87 -15.72 11.51
C GLY A 236 -13.44 -14.99 12.78
N THR A 237 -12.88 -13.78 12.66
CA THR A 237 -12.49 -12.95 13.81
C THR A 237 -13.69 -12.63 14.69
N VAL A 238 -14.80 -12.17 14.09
CA VAL A 238 -16.03 -11.84 14.84
C VAL A 238 -16.58 -13.08 15.54
N ILE A 239 -16.69 -14.21 14.82
CA ILE A 239 -17.20 -15.47 15.39
C ILE A 239 -16.31 -15.96 16.54
N SER A 240 -14.99 -16.04 16.34
CA SER A 240 -14.04 -16.47 17.38
C SER A 240 -14.05 -15.53 18.59
N THR A 241 -14.16 -14.22 18.38
CA THR A 241 -14.25 -13.23 19.48
C THR A 241 -15.52 -13.47 20.30
N VAL A 242 -16.69 -13.62 19.66
CA VAL A 242 -17.96 -13.90 20.35
C VAL A 242 -17.86 -15.20 21.16
N VAL A 243 -17.31 -16.27 20.57
CA VAL A 243 -17.11 -17.55 21.27
C VAL A 243 -16.17 -17.43 22.47
N MET A 244 -15.07 -16.66 22.36
CA MET A 244 -14.13 -16.42 23.47
C MET A 244 -14.67 -15.52 24.57
N VAL A 245 -15.63 -14.63 24.26
CA VAL A 245 -16.21 -13.68 25.21
C VAL A 245 -17.35 -14.32 26.01
N LEU A 246 -18.18 -15.13 25.34
CA LEU A 246 -19.35 -15.81 25.93
C LEU A 246 -18.99 -17.09 26.71
N ARG A 247 -17.79 -17.63 26.53
CA ARG A 247 -17.25 -18.76 27.30
C ARG A 247 -16.35 -18.28 28.46
#